data_AF-A0A4S0IIJ3-F1
#
_entry.id   AF-A0A4S0IIJ3-F1
#
_cell.length_a   1.000
_cell.length_b   1.000
_cell.length_c   1.000
_cell.angle_alpha   90.00
_cell.angle_beta   90.00
_cell.angle_gamma   90.00
#
_symmetry.space_group_name_H-M   'P 1'
#
loop_
_entity.id
_entity.type
_entity.pdbx_description
1 polymer ?
#
loop_
_entity_poly.entity_id
_entity_poly.type
_entity_poly.pdbx_seq_one_letter_code
_entity_poly.pdbx_strand_id
1 'polypeptide(L)'
;ASGAQVQFDEAVGGAAGSGFTLDQRIAAFEQTLQHMPKPTIPGTLEVRLPAVVAGDTTVRDVRLSAEPVEGGWSVKSLAATLPGRTTLEADGMLSVEDHFGFSGS
;
A
#
# COMPACT_ATOMS: atom_id res chain seq x y z
N ALA A 1 16.91 19.26 21.88
CA ALA A 1 17.56 18.29 20.97
C ALA A 1 17.21 18.70 19.54
N SER A 2 18.22 18.98 18.72
CA SER A 2 18.04 19.51 17.36
C SER A 2 17.91 18.34 16.37
N GLY A 3 16.82 18.28 15.62
CA GLY A 3 16.60 17.25 14.60
C GLY A 3 17.21 17.69 13.27
N ALA A 4 18.04 16.83 12.67
CA ALA A 4 18.60 17.06 11.35
C ALA A 4 17.55 16.74 10.27
N GLN A 5 17.28 17.69 9.37
CA GLN A 5 16.54 17.43 8.14
C GLN A 5 17.53 17.04 7.05
N VAL A 6 17.29 15.91 6.38
CA VAL A 6 18.09 15.45 5.24
C VAL A 6 17.34 15.83 3.98
N GLN A 7 17.93 16.74 3.21
CA GLN A 7 17.44 17.17 1.91
C GLN A 7 18.22 16.38 0.86
N PHE A 8 17.54 15.46 0.16
CA PHE A 8 18.12 14.77 -0.97
C PHE A 8 17.90 15.62 -2.22
N ASP A 9 18.93 16.38 -2.59
CA ASP A 9 18.97 17.08 -3.85
C ASP A 9 19.76 16.26 -4.89
N GLU A 10 19.07 16.00 -5.99
CA GLU A 10 19.55 15.97 -7.37
C GLU A 10 20.98 15.50 -7.67
N ALA A 11 21.11 14.24 -8.14
CA ALA A 11 22.18 13.87 -9.06
C ALA A 11 21.85 12.56 -9.81
N VAL A 12 21.07 12.63 -10.90
CA VAL A 12 21.42 12.02 -12.21
C VAL A 12 20.62 12.78 -13.28
N GLY A 13 21.26 13.78 -13.86
CA GLY A 13 20.80 14.38 -15.11
C GLY A 13 21.06 13.43 -16.27
N GLY A 14 19.99 12.92 -16.87
CA GLY A 14 20.01 12.12 -18.10
C GLY A 14 18.66 12.21 -18.81
N ALA A 15 18.54 13.19 -19.70
CA ALA A 15 17.47 13.39 -20.69
C ALA A 15 16.01 13.34 -20.18
N ALA A 16 15.39 14.52 -20.10
CA ALA A 16 13.95 14.66 -20.24
C ALA A 16 13.50 14.01 -21.56
N GLY A 17 12.65 12.97 -21.50
CA GLY A 17 11.98 12.41 -22.68
C GLY A 17 11.94 10.89 -22.82
N SER A 18 11.44 10.18 -21.81
CA SER A 18 10.57 8.99 -21.97
C SER A 18 10.28 8.46 -20.58
N GLY A 19 9.34 9.11 -19.89
CA GLY A 19 8.77 8.50 -18.71
C GLY A 19 8.23 7.12 -19.10
N PHE A 20 8.59 6.08 -18.37
CA PHE A 20 7.99 4.77 -18.54
C PHE A 20 6.47 4.92 -18.67
N THR A 21 5.87 4.28 -19.67
CA THR A 21 4.42 4.24 -19.80
C THR A 21 3.84 3.60 -18.54
N LEU A 22 2.56 3.86 -18.27
CA LEU A 22 1.87 3.24 -17.14
C LEU A 22 2.04 1.71 -17.17
N ASP A 23 1.92 1.10 -18.35
CA ASP A 23 2.08 -0.34 -18.55
C ASP A 23 3.49 -0.84 -18.20
N GLN A 24 4.53 -0.11 -18.59
CA GLN A 24 5.91 -0.47 -18.28
C GLN A 24 6.20 -0.39 -16.77
N ARG A 25 5.58 0.56 -16.08
CA ARG A 25 5.69 0.69 -14.61
C ARG A 25 4.95 -0.43 -13.90
N ILE A 26 3.76 -0.80 -14.39
CA ILE A 26 2.96 -1.92 -13.86
C ILE A 26 3.72 -3.23 -14.04
N ALA A 27 4.27 -3.50 -15.24
CA ALA A 27 5.04 -4.70 -15.50
C ALA A 27 6.28 -4.82 -14.59
N ALA A 28 7.01 -3.71 -14.37
CA ALA A 28 8.15 -3.69 -13.46
C ALA A 28 7.74 -3.93 -11.99
N PHE A 29 6.59 -3.41 -11.58
CA PHE A 29 6.05 -3.60 -10.23
C PHE A 29 5.61 -5.06 -10.00
N GLU A 30 4.89 -5.65 -10.95
CA GLU A 30 4.50 -7.07 -10.91
C GLU A 30 5.70 -8.00 -10.82
N GLN A 31 6.71 -7.76 -11.66
CA GLN A 31 7.93 -8.56 -11.67
C GLN A 31 8.68 -8.46 -10.34
N THR A 32 8.67 -7.29 -9.69
CA THR A 32 9.28 -7.12 -8.37
C THR A 32 8.51 -7.88 -7.29
N LEU A 33 7.18 -7.85 -7.31
CA LEU A 33 6.36 -8.59 -6.34
C LEU A 33 6.50 -10.11 -6.49
N GLN A 34 6.66 -10.63 -7.71
CA GLN A 34 6.84 -12.06 -7.97
C GLN A 34 8.16 -12.62 -7.42
N HIS A 35 9.21 -11.80 -7.33
CA HIS A 35 10.51 -12.22 -6.81
C HIS A 35 10.65 -11.97 -5.31
N MET A 36 9.65 -11.36 -4.67
CA MET A 36 9.66 -11.11 -3.25
C MET A 36 9.33 -12.42 -2.51
N PRO A 37 10.26 -12.99 -1.73
CA PRO A 37 10.01 -14.23 -1.02
C PRO A 37 8.85 -14.05 -0.04
N LYS A 38 7.77 -14.82 -0.22
CA LYS A 38 6.62 -14.82 0.70
C LYS A 38 7.10 -15.31 2.07
N PRO A 39 7.08 -14.49 3.13
CA PRO A 39 7.51 -14.93 4.46
C PRO A 39 6.57 -16.04 4.94
N THR A 40 7.10 -17.23 5.22
CA THR A 40 6.35 -18.36 5.77
C THR A 40 6.13 -18.25 7.28
N ILE A 41 6.29 -17.04 7.84
CA ILE A 41 6.23 -16.79 9.27
C ILE A 41 4.85 -16.19 9.58
N PRO A 42 4.06 -16.79 10.49
CA PRO A 42 2.87 -16.12 11.01
C PRO A 42 3.30 -14.79 11.64
N GLY A 43 2.82 -13.69 11.09
CA GLY A 43 3.23 -12.36 11.48
C GLY A 43 2.23 -11.31 11.05
N THR A 44 2.18 -10.23 11.81
CA THR A 44 1.32 -9.09 11.52
C THR A 44 2.04 -8.17 10.53
N LEU A 45 1.40 -7.91 9.39
CA LEU A 45 1.78 -6.87 8.46
C LEU A 45 1.20 -5.54 8.96
N GLU A 46 2.08 -4.60 9.31
CA GLU A 46 1.68 -3.21 9.57
C GLU A 46 2.04 -2.32 8.38
N VAL A 47 1.04 -1.60 7.86
CA VAL A 47 1.21 -0.60 6.80
C VAL A 47 0.75 0.74 7.33
N ARG A 48 1.60 1.76 7.17
CA ARG A 48 1.30 3.15 7.54
C ARG A 48 1.69 4.05 6.40
N LEU A 49 0.71 4.59 5.69
CA LEU A 49 0.93 5.44 4.52
C LEU A 49 0.34 6.82 4.77
N PRO A 50 1.12 7.90 4.54
CA PRO A 50 0.63 9.26 4.76
C PRO A 50 -0.47 9.63 3.75
N ALA A 51 -0.37 9.13 2.52
CA ALA A 51 -1.38 9.29 1.48
C ALA A 51 -1.29 8.18 0.44
N VAL A 52 -2.45 7.75 -0.06
CA VAL A 52 -2.62 6.80 -1.16
C VAL A 52 -3.62 7.39 -2.15
N VAL A 53 -3.31 7.32 -3.44
CA VAL A 53 -4.23 7.75 -4.50
C VAL A 53 -4.88 6.52 -5.11
N ALA A 54 -6.20 6.44 -5.05
CA ALA A 54 -7.02 5.37 -5.60
C ALA A 54 -8.05 5.98 -6.56
N GLY A 55 -7.87 5.76 -7.86
CA GLY A 55 -8.68 6.42 -8.90
C GLY A 55 -8.47 7.93 -8.87
N ASP A 56 -9.56 8.68 -8.69
CA ASP A 56 -9.61 10.13 -8.52
C ASP A 56 -9.59 10.58 -7.05
N THR A 57 -9.52 9.63 -6.13
CA THR A 57 -9.64 9.86 -4.69
C THR A 57 -8.28 9.77 -3.99
N THR A 58 -7.98 10.75 -3.15
CA THR A 58 -6.81 10.69 -2.24
C THR A 58 -7.26 10.30 -0.84
N VAL A 59 -6.74 9.18 -0.37
CA VAL A 59 -6.96 8.66 0.99
C VAL A 59 -5.73 9.00 1.82
N ARG A 60 -5.93 9.52 3.03
CA ARG A 60 -4.87 9.97 3.95
C ARG A 60 -4.85 9.13 5.20
N ASP A 61 -3.72 9.19 5.91
CA ASP A 61 -3.56 8.60 7.25
C ASP A 61 -3.93 7.12 7.30
N VAL A 62 -3.56 6.38 6.24
CA VAL A 62 -3.91 4.97 6.07
C VAL A 62 -3.09 4.13 7.03
N ARG A 63 -3.78 3.38 7.88
CA ARG A 63 -3.22 2.43 8.82
C ARG A 63 -3.89 1.09 8.62
N LEU A 64 -3.10 0.06 8.37
CA LEU A 64 -3.57 -1.32 8.19
C LEU A 64 -2.72 -2.25 9.05
N SER A 65 -3.37 -3.10 9.82
CA SER A 65 -2.79 -4.25 10.51
C SER A 65 -3.51 -5.51 10.04
N ALA A 66 -2.78 -6.43 9.42
CA ALA A 66 -3.36 -7.66 8.87
C ALA A 66 -2.41 -8.84 9.00
N GLU A 67 -2.98 -10.04 9.11
CA GLU A 67 -2.23 -11.30 9.12
C GLU A 67 -2.56 -12.08 7.84
N PRO A 68 -1.56 -12.65 7.15
CA PRO A 68 -1.82 -13.52 6.02
C PRO A 68 -2.46 -14.82 6.52
N VAL A 69 -3.55 -15.22 5.89
CA VAL A 69 -4.27 -16.48 6.14
C VAL A 69 -4.53 -17.18 4.81
N GLU A 70 -5.00 -18.43 4.86
CA GLU A 70 -5.47 -19.12 3.65
C GLU A 70 -6.61 -18.34 2.99
N GLY A 71 -6.56 -18.13 1.67
CA GLY A 71 -7.57 -17.36 0.94
C GLY A 71 -7.44 -15.82 1.00
N GLY A 72 -6.58 -15.28 1.88
CA GLY A 72 -6.30 -13.84 1.89
C GLY A 72 -5.73 -13.28 3.20
N TRP A 73 -6.39 -12.28 3.77
CA TRP A 73 -5.88 -11.51 4.91
C TRP A 73 -6.93 -11.36 6.02
N SER A 74 -6.56 -11.73 7.24
CA SER A 74 -7.28 -11.35 8.45
C SER A 74 -6.89 -9.92 8.81
N VAL A 75 -7.74 -8.94 8.46
CA VAL A 75 -7.59 -7.53 8.81
C VAL A 75 -7.96 -7.35 10.28
N LYS A 76 -6.96 -7.07 11.12
CA LYS A 76 -7.16 -6.74 12.55
C LYS A 76 -7.66 -5.32 12.72
N SER A 77 -7.16 -4.40 11.90
CA SER A 77 -7.64 -3.03 11.84
C SER A 77 -7.26 -2.37 10.52
N LEU A 78 -8.19 -1.60 9.99
CA LEU A 78 -8.01 -0.63 8.93
C LEU A 78 -8.55 0.70 9.43
N ALA A 79 -7.80 1.77 9.26
CA ALA A 79 -8.26 3.12 9.48
C ALA A 79 -7.73 4.03 8.38
N ALA A 80 -8.59 4.88 7.82
CA ALA A 80 -8.22 5.81 6.76
C ALA A 80 -9.10 7.05 6.76
N THR A 81 -8.56 8.17 6.29
CA THR A 81 -9.31 9.42 6.11
C THR A 81 -9.55 9.67 4.62
N LEU A 82 -10.82 9.71 4.24
CA LEU A 82 -11.28 9.99 2.89
C LEU A 82 -11.51 11.51 2.70
N PRO A 83 -11.61 11.99 1.44
CA PRO A 83 -12.02 13.35 1.17
C PRO A 83 -13.35 13.70 1.83
N GLY A 84 -13.54 14.98 2.16
CA GLY A 84 -14.74 15.41 2.89
C GLY A 84 -14.66 15.14 4.40
N ARG A 85 -13.50 14.73 4.93
CA ARG A 85 -13.25 14.47 6.37
C ARG A 85 -14.01 13.26 6.90
N THR A 86 -14.30 12.30 6.04
CA THR A 86 -14.90 11.02 6.43
C THR A 86 -13.81 10.07 6.90
N THR A 87 -14.05 9.39 8.02
CA THR A 87 -13.17 8.31 8.50
C THR A 87 -13.78 6.97 8.09
N LEU A 88 -12.94 6.10 7.52
CA LEU A 88 -13.24 4.70 7.30
C LEU A 88 -12.48 3.90 8.34
N GLU A 89 -13.18 3.04 9.06
CA GLU A 89 -12.62 2.02 9.94
C GLU A 89 -13.18 0.67 9.51
N ALA A 90 -12.35 -0.36 9.52
CA ALA A 90 -12.80 -1.70 9.20
C ALA A 90 -11.96 -2.80 9.87
N ASP A 91 -12.59 -3.94 10.11
CA ASP A 91 -11.95 -5.16 10.58
C ASP A 91 -12.68 -6.39 10.02
N GLY A 92 -11.96 -7.44 9.66
CA GLY A 92 -12.58 -8.61 9.06
C GLY A 92 -11.67 -9.40 8.12
N MET A 93 -12.28 -10.08 7.15
CA MET A 93 -11.59 -10.93 6.19
C MET A 93 -11.58 -10.26 4.81
N LEU A 94 -10.38 -10.06 4.28
CA LEU A 94 -10.16 -9.63 2.90
C LEU A 94 -9.74 -10.85 2.07
N SER A 95 -10.63 -11.30 1.19
CA SER A 95 -10.38 -12.40 0.24
C SER A 95 -9.71 -11.86 -1.01
N VAL A 96 -8.64 -12.51 -1.48
CA VAL A 96 -7.86 -12.06 -2.65
C VAL A 96 -7.49 -13.16 -3.65
N GLU A 97 -7.76 -14.44 -3.35
CA GLU A 97 -7.39 -15.56 -4.23
C GLU A 97 -8.49 -15.88 -5.25
N ASP A 98 -9.65 -16.41 -4.82
CA ASP A 98 -10.73 -16.79 -5.75
C ASP A 98 -11.60 -15.60 -6.18
N HIS A 99 -11.99 -14.77 -5.21
CA HIS A 99 -12.84 -13.59 -5.43
C HIS A 99 -12.37 -12.46 -4.52
N PHE A 100 -12.18 -11.27 -5.09
CA PHE A 100 -11.93 -10.09 -4.29
C PHE A 100 -13.18 -9.71 -3.50
N GLY A 101 -13.07 -9.64 -2.18
CA GLY A 101 -14.20 -9.27 -1.32
C GLY A 101 -13.78 -9.01 0.12
N PHE A 102 -14.57 -8.19 0.80
CA PHE A 102 -14.39 -7.90 2.22
C PHE A 102 -15.63 -8.37 3.00
N SER A 103 -15.41 -9.08 4.10
CA SER A 103 -16.46 -9.50 5.04
C SER A 103 -16.05 -9.11 6.45
N GLY A 104 -16.81 -8.21 7.07
CA GLY A 104 -16.46 -7.63 8.36
C GLY A 104 -17.32 -6.42 8.71
N SER A 105 -16.86 -5.68 9.71
CA SER A 105 -17.42 -4.38 10.12
C SER A 105 -16.64 -3.23 9.54
#